data_AF-W4URJ3-F1
#
_entry.id   AF-W4URJ3-F1
#
_cell.length_a   1.000
_cell.length_b   1.000
_cell.length_c   1.000
_cell.angle_alpha   90.00
_cell.angle_beta   90.00
_cell.angle_gamma   90.00
#
_symmetry.space_group_name_H-M   'P 1'
#
loop_
_entity.id
_entity.type
_entity.pdbx_description
1 polymer ?
#
loop_
_entity_poly.entity_id
_entity_poly.type
_entity_poly.pdbx_seq_one_letter_code
_entity_poly.pdbx_strand_id
1 'polypeptide(L)'
;MVLEEVETPVFEKDKVTLTLKENSEEYFYGGGVQNGRFSHKGKSISIENQNSWTDGGVASPTPFYWSTSGYGVMWYTFKKGKYDFGLSEPGKVKLYHESNYLDVFYMISDGAVALLNDFYQLTGNPVLLPKFGFYQGHLNAYNRDYWKEDENGILFEDGKRYKESQKDNGGIKESLNGEKNNYQFSARAVIDRYKKQDMPFGWLLSNDGYGAGYGQTETLDGNIQNLKELGEYASKNGVEIGLWTQSDLHPKEGVSALLQRDIVKEVRDAGVRVLKTDVAWVGAGYSFGLNGVADVGHIMSYYGNDARPFIISLDGWAGTQRYAGI
;
A
#
# COMPACT_ATOMS: atom_id res chain seq x y z
N MET A 1 -4.56 -24.13 -30.93
CA MET A 1 -3.33 -23.39 -30.61
C MET A 1 -3.69 -22.43 -29.50
N VAL A 2 -2.94 -22.41 -28.39
CA VAL A 2 -3.30 -21.63 -27.18
C VAL A 2 -2.88 -20.17 -27.29
N LEU A 3 -1.80 -19.89 -28.00
CA LEU A 3 -1.22 -18.56 -28.22
C LEU A 3 -0.67 -18.50 -29.65
N GLU A 4 -0.93 -17.41 -30.38
CA GLU A 4 -0.47 -17.20 -31.76
C GLU A 4 0.01 -15.74 -31.93
N GLU A 5 1.28 -15.56 -32.27
CA GLU A 5 1.81 -14.27 -32.76
C GLU A 5 1.40 -14.07 -34.22
N VAL A 6 0.74 -12.95 -34.52
CA VAL A 6 0.24 -12.68 -35.89
C VAL A 6 1.14 -11.73 -36.69
N GLU A 7 2.09 -11.09 -36.00
CA GLU A 7 3.09 -10.20 -36.59
C GLU A 7 4.41 -10.39 -35.85
N THR A 8 5.53 -10.21 -36.57
CA THR A 8 6.86 -10.21 -35.96
C THR A 8 6.97 -9.07 -34.92
N PRO A 9 7.61 -9.29 -33.75
CA PRO A 9 7.85 -8.23 -32.78
C PRO A 9 8.49 -6.99 -33.42
N VAL A 10 7.93 -5.80 -33.14
CA VAL A 10 8.38 -4.53 -33.71
C VAL A 10 9.25 -3.81 -32.70
N PHE A 11 10.52 -3.59 -33.06
CA PHE A 11 11.48 -2.81 -32.28
C PHE A 11 11.59 -1.41 -32.85
N GLU A 12 11.13 -0.42 -32.08
CA GLU A 12 11.39 0.99 -32.31
C GLU A 12 12.49 1.47 -31.35
N LYS A 13 12.96 2.72 -31.51
CA LYS A 13 14.07 3.27 -30.73
C LYS A 13 13.91 3.09 -29.21
N ASP A 14 12.70 3.32 -28.69
CA ASP A 14 12.41 3.33 -27.26
C ASP A 14 11.14 2.52 -26.91
N LYS A 15 10.72 1.60 -27.79
CA LYS A 15 9.48 0.84 -27.65
C LYS A 15 9.58 -0.51 -28.33
N VAL A 16 9.10 -1.57 -27.68
CA VAL A 16 8.89 -2.88 -28.30
C VAL A 16 7.41 -3.23 -28.27
N THR A 17 6.88 -3.69 -29.40
CA THR A 17 5.47 -4.12 -29.54
C THR A 17 5.38 -5.60 -29.90
N LEU A 18 4.50 -6.33 -29.21
CA LEU A 18 4.05 -7.67 -29.55
C LEU A 18 2.60 -7.62 -30.03
N THR A 19 2.30 -8.39 -31.07
CA THR A 19 0.94 -8.54 -31.59
C THR A 19 0.54 -10.01 -31.57
N LEU A 20 -0.44 -10.34 -30.74
CA LEU A 20 -1.03 -11.68 -30.62
C LEU A 20 -2.42 -11.70 -31.25
N LYS A 21 -2.87 -12.88 -31.66
CA LYS A 21 -4.25 -13.11 -32.09
C LYS A 21 -5.20 -13.03 -30.92
N GLU A 22 -6.33 -12.35 -31.11
CA GLU A 22 -7.48 -12.40 -30.22
C GLU A 22 -8.55 -13.34 -30.80
N ASN A 23 -9.06 -14.28 -30.01
CA ASN A 23 -10.17 -15.15 -30.39
C ASN A 23 -11.54 -14.57 -29.96
N SER A 24 -12.64 -14.96 -30.62
CA SER A 24 -13.96 -14.36 -30.38
C SER A 24 -14.47 -14.53 -28.95
N GLU A 25 -14.27 -15.72 -28.35
CA GLU A 25 -14.71 -16.06 -26.98
C GLU A 25 -13.62 -15.80 -25.92
N GLU A 26 -12.55 -15.12 -26.29
CA GLU A 26 -11.41 -14.88 -25.41
C GLU A 26 -11.60 -13.61 -24.56
N TYR A 27 -11.40 -13.73 -23.25
CA TYR A 27 -11.41 -12.62 -22.30
C TYR A 27 -10.05 -12.46 -21.63
N PHE A 28 -9.75 -11.24 -21.22
CA PHE A 28 -8.45 -10.86 -20.66
C PHE A 28 -8.62 -10.21 -19.29
N TYR A 29 -7.77 -10.58 -18.35
CA TYR A 29 -7.78 -10.13 -16.96
C TYR A 29 -6.36 -9.81 -16.49
N GLY A 30 -6.22 -9.00 -15.43
CA GLY A 30 -4.93 -8.60 -14.88
C GLY A 30 -4.63 -7.12 -15.12
N GLY A 31 -3.35 -6.79 -15.27
CA GLY A 31 -2.85 -5.42 -15.39
C GLY A 31 -2.67 -4.70 -14.05
N GLY A 32 -2.85 -5.39 -12.93
CA GLY A 32 -2.85 -4.83 -11.57
C GLY A 32 -4.21 -4.24 -11.17
N VAL A 33 -4.19 -3.24 -10.29
CA VAL A 33 -5.37 -2.52 -9.82
C VAL A 33 -5.77 -1.46 -10.86
N GLN A 34 -6.61 -1.88 -11.79
CA GLN A 34 -7.20 -1.07 -12.85
C GLN A 34 -8.53 -0.48 -12.36
N ASN A 35 -8.52 0.73 -11.81
CA ASN A 35 -9.63 1.30 -11.04
C ASN A 35 -10.98 1.25 -11.80
N GLY A 36 -11.96 0.54 -11.24
CA GLY A 36 -13.30 0.37 -11.84
C GLY A 36 -13.41 -0.71 -12.93
N ARG A 37 -12.33 -1.48 -13.21
CA ARG A 37 -12.25 -2.43 -14.33
C ARG A 37 -11.64 -3.76 -13.88
N PHE A 38 -12.04 -4.86 -14.54
CA PHE A 38 -11.48 -6.19 -14.29
C PHE A 38 -11.38 -7.08 -15.53
N SER A 39 -12.33 -6.97 -16.48
CA SER A 39 -12.33 -7.68 -17.76
C SER A 39 -12.06 -6.70 -18.90
N HIS A 40 -11.09 -7.03 -19.77
CA HIS A 40 -10.46 -6.06 -20.66
C HIS A 40 -10.69 -6.30 -22.16
N LYS A 41 -11.49 -7.30 -22.57
CA LYS A 41 -11.79 -7.55 -23.99
C LYS A 41 -12.40 -6.31 -24.66
N GLY A 42 -11.86 -5.92 -25.81
CA GLY A 42 -12.25 -4.70 -26.54
C GLY A 42 -11.91 -3.41 -25.79
N LYS A 43 -10.98 -3.45 -24.83
CA LYS A 43 -10.48 -2.30 -24.06
C LYS A 43 -8.96 -2.20 -24.17
N SER A 44 -8.43 -1.07 -23.73
CA SER A 44 -7.00 -0.90 -23.51
C SER A 44 -6.74 -0.45 -22.08
N ILE A 45 -5.66 -0.93 -21.49
CA ILE A 45 -5.23 -0.58 -20.14
C ILE A 45 -3.80 -0.05 -20.16
N SER A 46 -3.53 0.93 -19.30
CA SER A 46 -2.17 1.40 -19.04
C SER A 46 -1.51 0.50 -18.01
N ILE A 47 -0.25 0.14 -18.29
CA ILE A 47 0.63 -0.56 -17.37
C ILE A 47 1.68 0.46 -16.93
N GLU A 48 1.20 1.42 -16.15
CA GLU A 48 1.91 2.63 -15.80
C GLU A 48 1.51 3.03 -14.38
N ASN A 49 2.47 3.50 -13.60
CA ASN A 49 2.18 4.12 -12.33
C ASN A 49 1.61 5.52 -12.58
N GLN A 50 0.32 5.72 -12.31
CA GLN A 50 -0.38 6.97 -12.58
C GLN A 50 -0.63 7.81 -11.32
N ASN A 51 -0.35 7.26 -10.13
CA ASN A 51 -0.74 7.82 -8.84
C ASN A 51 -2.21 8.30 -8.82
N SER A 52 -3.10 7.52 -9.45
CA SER A 52 -4.50 7.87 -9.64
C SER A 52 -5.39 6.88 -8.93
N TRP A 53 -6.23 7.37 -8.01
CA TRP A 53 -7.02 6.57 -7.07
C TRP A 53 -8.50 6.49 -7.43
N THR A 54 -8.93 7.22 -8.46
CA THR A 54 -10.33 7.33 -8.89
C THR A 54 -10.61 6.44 -10.08
N ASP A 55 -11.89 6.30 -10.43
CA ASP A 55 -12.33 5.57 -11.62
C ASP A 55 -11.55 6.00 -12.88
N GLY A 56 -11.24 5.03 -13.74
CA GLY A 56 -10.42 5.22 -14.95
C GLY A 56 -8.89 5.28 -14.73
N GLY A 57 -8.42 5.51 -13.50
CA GLY A 57 -7.00 5.54 -13.14
C GLY A 57 -6.35 4.17 -12.90
N VAL A 58 -5.05 4.17 -12.59
CA VAL A 58 -4.32 2.96 -12.16
C VAL A 58 -3.63 3.24 -10.82
N ALA A 59 -4.13 2.59 -9.77
CA ALA A 59 -3.60 2.74 -8.41
C ALA A 59 -2.38 1.83 -8.13
N SER A 60 -2.25 0.72 -8.85
CA SER A 60 -1.10 -0.18 -8.72
C SER A 60 -0.97 -1.07 -9.96
N PRO A 61 -0.13 -0.70 -10.94
CA PRO A 61 0.03 -1.47 -12.17
C PRO A 61 0.72 -2.83 -11.91
N THR A 62 0.51 -3.78 -12.82
CA THR A 62 1.29 -5.02 -12.85
C THR A 62 1.46 -5.45 -14.31
N PRO A 63 2.69 -5.70 -14.80
CA PRO A 63 2.96 -6.06 -16.19
C PRO A 63 2.64 -7.53 -16.48
N PHE A 64 1.48 -7.98 -16.02
CA PHE A 64 0.98 -9.33 -16.15
C PHE A 64 -0.50 -9.27 -16.52
N TYR A 65 -0.89 -10.02 -17.55
CA TYR A 65 -2.28 -10.33 -17.82
C TYR A 65 -2.40 -11.83 -18.13
N TRP A 66 -3.62 -12.34 -18.04
CA TRP A 66 -3.93 -13.70 -18.47
C TRP A 66 -5.21 -13.74 -19.28
N SER A 67 -5.31 -14.77 -20.11
CA SER A 67 -6.37 -15.02 -21.07
C SER A 67 -7.17 -16.27 -20.70
N THR A 68 -8.47 -16.26 -20.96
CA THR A 68 -9.33 -17.46 -20.86
C THR A 68 -8.97 -18.57 -21.85
N SER A 69 -8.13 -18.28 -22.84
CA SER A 69 -7.59 -19.30 -23.76
C SER A 69 -6.53 -20.22 -23.12
N GLY A 70 -6.12 -19.95 -21.88
CA GLY A 70 -5.19 -20.80 -21.14
C GLY A 70 -3.74 -20.33 -21.17
N TYR A 71 -3.51 -19.02 -21.23
CA TYR A 71 -2.16 -18.46 -21.14
C TYR A 71 -2.09 -17.16 -20.31
N GLY A 72 -0.91 -16.91 -19.77
CA GLY A 72 -0.51 -15.69 -19.09
C GLY A 72 0.73 -15.09 -19.76
N VAL A 73 0.83 -13.77 -19.75
CA VAL A 73 1.99 -13.05 -20.29
C VAL A 73 2.47 -12.07 -19.24
N MET A 74 3.73 -12.20 -18.85
CA MET A 74 4.40 -11.23 -17.98
C MET A 74 5.58 -10.60 -18.71
N TRP A 75 5.58 -9.27 -18.84
CA TRP A 75 6.75 -8.53 -19.33
C TRP A 75 7.75 -8.36 -18.19
N TYR A 76 8.98 -8.83 -18.39
CA TYR A 76 10.05 -8.68 -17.41
C TYR A 76 10.77 -7.35 -17.61
N THR A 77 10.12 -6.28 -17.13
CA THR A 77 10.62 -4.92 -17.26
C THR A 77 10.09 -4.04 -16.13
N PHE A 78 10.77 -2.93 -15.85
CA PHE A 78 10.28 -1.84 -15.00
C PHE A 78 9.85 -0.61 -15.83
N LYS A 79 9.75 -0.77 -17.15
CA LYS A 79 9.28 0.30 -18.04
C LYS A 79 7.78 0.30 -18.10
N LYS A 80 7.19 1.47 -18.31
CA LYS A 80 5.75 1.59 -18.53
C LYS A 80 5.32 0.96 -19.85
N GLY A 81 4.07 0.58 -19.93
CA GLY A 81 3.50 -0.08 -21.11
C GLY A 81 2.01 0.16 -21.26
N LYS A 82 1.44 -0.46 -22.28
CA LYS A 82 0.01 -0.46 -22.55
C LYS A 82 -0.38 -1.77 -23.23
N TYR A 83 -1.50 -2.33 -22.80
CA TYR A 83 -2.09 -3.52 -23.39
C TYR A 83 -3.43 -3.15 -24.01
N ASP A 84 -3.56 -3.40 -25.31
CA ASP A 84 -4.77 -3.20 -26.10
C ASP A 84 -5.32 -4.56 -26.51
N PHE A 85 -6.50 -4.89 -26.02
CA PHE A 85 -7.13 -6.20 -26.22
C PHE A 85 -8.23 -6.12 -27.28
N GLY A 86 -7.86 -5.65 -28.47
CA GLY A 86 -8.78 -5.54 -29.62
C GLY A 86 -9.61 -4.26 -29.65
N LEU A 87 -9.25 -3.22 -28.87
CA LEU A 87 -9.90 -1.91 -28.93
C LEU A 87 -9.54 -1.19 -30.23
N SER A 88 -8.25 -1.14 -30.58
CA SER A 88 -7.79 -0.45 -31.80
C SER A 88 -8.00 -1.28 -33.07
N GLU A 89 -7.89 -2.60 -32.98
CA GLU A 89 -8.06 -3.51 -34.11
C GLU A 89 -8.63 -4.85 -33.62
N PRO A 90 -9.93 -5.12 -33.84
CA PRO A 90 -10.57 -6.36 -33.42
C PRO A 90 -9.84 -7.59 -33.96
N GLY A 91 -9.64 -8.62 -33.13
CA GLY A 91 -8.90 -9.81 -33.53
C GLY A 91 -7.39 -9.73 -33.24
N LYS A 92 -6.90 -8.61 -32.67
CA LYS A 92 -5.49 -8.44 -32.29
C LYS A 92 -5.35 -7.92 -30.86
N VAL A 93 -4.50 -8.59 -30.09
CA VAL A 93 -3.98 -8.10 -28.82
C VAL A 93 -2.63 -7.44 -29.06
N LYS A 94 -2.51 -6.13 -28.83
CA LYS A 94 -1.28 -5.35 -29.00
C LYS A 94 -0.73 -4.96 -27.64
N LEU A 95 0.47 -5.42 -27.35
CA LEU A 95 1.16 -5.17 -26.09
C LEU A 95 2.42 -4.39 -26.38
N TYR A 96 2.69 -3.32 -25.64
CA TYR A 96 4.00 -2.68 -25.70
C TYR A 96 4.50 -2.23 -24.34
N HIS A 97 5.82 -2.12 -24.24
CA HIS A 97 6.51 -1.39 -23.18
C HIS A 97 7.56 -0.45 -23.79
N GLU A 98 7.86 0.65 -23.09
CA GLU A 98 8.91 1.62 -23.44
C GLU A 98 10.31 1.08 -23.11
N SER A 99 10.65 -0.03 -23.76
CA SER A 99 11.91 -0.76 -23.64
C SER A 99 12.61 -0.81 -24.99
N ASN A 100 13.93 -0.97 -24.99
CA ASN A 100 14.74 -1.23 -26.18
C ASN A 100 15.11 -2.73 -26.35
N TYR A 101 14.58 -3.59 -25.47
CA TYR A 101 14.71 -5.04 -25.55
C TYR A 101 13.37 -5.72 -25.24
N LEU A 102 13.23 -6.97 -25.66
CA LEU A 102 12.10 -7.84 -25.39
C LEU A 102 12.50 -8.92 -24.39
N ASP A 103 11.82 -8.97 -23.25
CA ASP A 103 11.96 -10.05 -22.27
C ASP A 103 10.58 -10.35 -21.67
N VAL A 104 10.08 -11.57 -21.93
CA VAL A 104 8.69 -11.94 -21.68
C VAL A 104 8.60 -13.39 -21.23
N PHE A 105 7.84 -13.62 -20.17
CA PHE A 105 7.46 -14.95 -19.72
C PHE A 105 6.05 -15.28 -20.24
N TYR A 106 5.93 -16.41 -20.92
CA TYR A 106 4.66 -17.02 -21.29
C TYR A 106 4.37 -18.18 -20.35
N MET A 107 3.19 -18.17 -19.74
CA MET A 107 2.69 -19.21 -18.84
C MET A 107 1.55 -19.91 -19.56
N ILE A 108 1.58 -21.23 -19.69
CA ILE A 108 0.56 -22.00 -20.42
C ILE A 108 -0.05 -23.01 -19.45
N SER A 109 -1.28 -22.76 -19.03
CA SER A 109 -1.96 -23.54 -18.00
C SER A 109 -3.48 -23.45 -18.15
N ASP A 110 -4.17 -24.48 -17.68
CA ASP A 110 -5.64 -24.55 -17.76
C ASP A 110 -6.30 -23.81 -16.59
N GLY A 111 -7.02 -22.74 -16.92
CA GLY A 111 -7.80 -21.95 -15.97
C GLY A 111 -7.00 -20.95 -15.12
N ALA A 112 -7.74 -20.03 -14.49
CA ALA A 112 -7.18 -18.90 -13.75
C ALA A 112 -6.28 -19.32 -12.59
N VAL A 113 -6.67 -20.36 -11.84
CA VAL A 113 -5.92 -20.81 -10.65
C VAL A 113 -4.52 -21.28 -11.02
N ALA A 114 -4.38 -22.07 -12.08
CA ALA A 114 -3.08 -22.58 -12.51
C ALA A 114 -2.20 -21.45 -13.07
N LEU A 115 -2.77 -20.55 -13.88
CA LEU A 115 -2.05 -19.38 -14.41
C LEU A 115 -1.57 -18.42 -13.32
N LEU A 116 -2.39 -18.19 -12.28
CA LEU A 116 -1.98 -17.40 -11.13
C LEU A 116 -0.88 -18.09 -10.32
N ASN A 117 -0.95 -19.42 -10.17
CA ASN A 117 0.12 -20.18 -9.52
C ASN A 117 1.44 -20.11 -10.29
N ASP A 118 1.43 -20.15 -11.62
CA ASP A 118 2.63 -19.95 -12.44
C ASP A 118 3.23 -18.56 -12.21
N PHE A 119 2.38 -17.52 -12.19
CA PHE A 119 2.78 -16.16 -11.87
C PHE A 119 3.38 -16.04 -10.45
N TYR A 120 2.77 -16.69 -9.46
CA TYR A 120 3.25 -16.69 -8.08
C TYR A 120 4.53 -17.51 -7.89
N GLN A 121 4.71 -18.61 -8.61
CA GLN A 121 5.95 -19.38 -8.60
C GLN A 121 7.12 -18.51 -9.10
N LEU A 122 6.88 -17.71 -10.14
CA LEU A 122 7.88 -16.82 -10.72
C LEU A 122 8.15 -15.57 -9.87
N THR A 123 7.08 -14.93 -9.37
CA THR A 123 7.18 -13.59 -8.76
C THR A 123 7.14 -13.59 -7.23
N GLY A 124 6.75 -14.71 -6.61
CA GLY A 124 6.58 -14.90 -5.18
C GLY A 124 5.12 -15.10 -4.79
N ASN A 125 4.87 -16.07 -3.89
CA ASN A 125 3.54 -16.32 -3.34
C ASN A 125 3.03 -15.11 -2.55
N PRO A 126 1.73 -14.78 -2.61
CA PRO A 126 1.15 -13.74 -1.76
C PRO A 126 1.45 -13.97 -0.27
N VAL A 127 1.77 -12.90 0.45
CA VAL A 127 1.99 -12.98 1.90
C VAL A 127 0.68 -13.36 2.59
N LEU A 128 0.75 -14.32 3.52
CA LEU A 128 -0.39 -14.64 4.38
C LEU A 128 -0.48 -13.61 5.50
N LEU A 129 -1.49 -12.74 5.43
CA LEU A 129 -1.72 -11.69 6.42
C LEU A 129 -1.88 -12.28 7.84
N PRO A 130 -1.42 -11.57 8.89
CA PRO A 130 -1.74 -11.94 10.27
C PRO A 130 -3.25 -11.81 10.52
N LYS A 131 -3.78 -12.55 11.51
CA LYS A 131 -5.23 -12.62 11.77
C LYS A 131 -5.88 -11.25 11.97
N PHE A 132 -5.21 -10.33 12.67
CA PHE A 132 -5.73 -8.98 12.93
C PHE A 132 -5.85 -8.14 11.65
N GLY A 133 -5.11 -8.47 10.58
CA GLY A 133 -5.17 -7.76 9.29
C GLY A 133 -6.47 -8.01 8.51
N PHE A 134 -7.25 -9.03 8.90
CA PHE A 134 -8.60 -9.27 8.37
C PHE A 134 -9.69 -8.45 9.08
N TYR A 135 -9.33 -7.68 10.12
CA TYR A 135 -10.23 -6.79 10.84
C TYR A 135 -10.02 -5.34 10.38
N GLN A 136 -11.04 -4.51 10.59
CA GLN A 136 -10.94 -3.08 10.29
C GLN A 136 -9.82 -2.40 11.08
N GLY A 137 -9.11 -1.50 10.41
CA GLY A 137 -8.15 -0.60 11.02
C GLY A 137 -8.68 0.83 11.13
N HIS A 138 -8.06 1.62 12.00
CA HIS A 138 -8.30 3.05 12.13
C HIS A 138 -6.99 3.78 11.90
N LEU A 139 -7.00 4.83 11.09
CA LEU A 139 -5.78 5.53 10.68
C LEU A 139 -6.01 7.03 10.81
N ASN A 140 -5.13 7.71 11.54
CA ASN A 140 -5.07 9.16 11.58
C ASN A 140 -3.68 9.64 12.08
N ALA A 141 -3.52 10.95 12.24
CA ALA A 141 -2.49 11.54 13.09
C ALA A 141 -3.10 11.87 14.46
N TYR A 142 -2.37 11.60 15.55
CA TYR A 142 -2.76 12.01 16.91
C TYR A 142 -1.64 12.74 17.65
N ASN A 143 -0.72 13.36 16.91
CA ASN A 143 0.49 13.96 17.47
C ASN A 143 0.72 15.41 16.99
N ARG A 144 -0.19 15.94 16.17
CA ARG A 144 0.03 17.20 15.44
C ARG A 144 -1.11 18.19 15.61
N ASP A 145 -2.35 17.74 15.47
CA ASP A 145 -3.47 18.63 15.22
C ASP A 145 -4.08 19.16 16.54
N TYR A 146 -4.92 20.18 16.43
CA TYR A 146 -5.49 20.93 17.53
C TYR A 146 -7.01 20.97 17.43
N TRP A 147 -7.70 20.83 18.56
CA TRP A 147 -9.15 20.86 18.66
C TRP A 147 -9.63 22.11 19.41
N LYS A 148 -10.53 22.88 18.81
CA LYS A 148 -11.11 24.08 19.41
C LYS A 148 -12.62 24.01 19.41
N GLU A 149 -13.25 24.46 20.51
CA GLU A 149 -14.69 24.46 20.65
C GLU A 149 -15.35 25.29 19.52
N ASP A 150 -16.33 24.70 18.85
CA ASP A 150 -17.04 25.28 17.71
C ASP A 150 -18.45 24.67 17.64
N GLU A 151 -19.49 25.50 17.58
CA GLU A 151 -20.89 25.06 17.57
C GLU A 151 -21.23 24.14 16.38
N ASN A 152 -20.49 24.25 15.27
CA ASN A 152 -20.64 23.41 14.08
C ASN A 152 -19.64 22.24 14.05
N GLY A 153 -18.89 22.03 15.14
CA GLY A 153 -17.89 20.98 15.28
C GLY A 153 -18.46 19.58 15.54
N ILE A 154 -17.55 18.63 15.71
CA ILE A 154 -17.83 17.23 16.08
C ILE A 154 -18.10 17.15 17.58
N LEU A 155 -19.14 16.43 17.99
CA LEU A 155 -19.49 16.21 19.40
C LEU A 155 -18.54 15.22 20.06
N PHE A 156 -17.99 15.57 21.23
CA PHE A 156 -17.12 14.71 22.04
C PHE A 156 -17.80 14.32 23.38
N GLU A 157 -17.14 13.46 24.15
CA GLU A 157 -17.67 12.84 25.37
C GLU A 157 -18.03 13.84 26.49
N ASP A 158 -17.46 15.03 26.48
CA ASP A 158 -17.78 16.11 27.42
C ASP A 158 -19.06 16.89 27.07
N GLY A 159 -19.74 16.51 25.98
CA GLY A 159 -20.97 17.14 25.51
C GLY A 159 -20.76 18.40 24.68
N LYS A 160 -19.50 18.78 24.40
CA LYS A 160 -19.15 19.94 23.59
C LYS A 160 -18.78 19.54 22.17
N ARG A 161 -18.81 20.53 21.28
CA ARG A 161 -18.45 20.37 19.87
C ARG A 161 -17.11 21.00 19.56
N TYR A 162 -16.27 20.31 18.79
CA TYR A 162 -14.92 20.75 18.47
C TYR A 162 -14.61 20.64 16.98
N LYS A 163 -13.79 21.56 16.49
CA LYS A 163 -13.27 21.55 15.12
C LYS A 163 -11.75 21.38 15.14
N GLU A 164 -11.27 20.45 14.32
CA GLU A 164 -9.86 20.15 14.12
C GLU A 164 -9.15 21.24 13.29
N SER A 165 -7.87 21.45 13.58
CA SER A 165 -6.98 22.33 12.84
C SER A 165 -5.55 21.80 12.88
N GLN A 166 -4.90 21.70 11.72
CA GLN A 166 -3.47 21.38 11.63
C GLN A 166 -2.56 22.53 12.09
N LYS A 167 -3.12 23.74 12.23
CA LYS A 167 -2.41 24.91 12.75
C LYS A 167 -2.82 25.15 14.19
N ASP A 168 -1.85 25.55 15.01
CA ASP A 168 -2.14 26.05 16.35
C ASP A 168 -3.09 27.25 16.26
N ASN A 169 -4.30 27.04 16.78
CA ASN A 169 -5.39 28.02 16.83
C ASN A 169 -5.76 28.38 18.28
N GLY A 170 -4.86 28.08 19.23
CA GLY A 170 -5.10 28.15 20.68
C GLY A 170 -6.01 27.03 21.22
N GLY A 171 -6.24 25.98 20.43
CA GLY A 171 -7.00 24.80 20.83
C GLY A 171 -6.18 23.80 21.65
N ILE A 172 -6.79 22.66 21.94
CA ILE A 172 -6.18 21.55 22.68
C ILE A 172 -5.41 20.69 21.68
N LYS A 173 -4.09 20.61 21.85
CA LYS A 173 -3.24 19.77 21.00
C LYS A 173 -3.46 18.28 21.30
N GLU A 174 -3.51 17.47 20.27
CA GLU A 174 -3.57 16.00 20.39
C GLU A 174 -2.28 15.41 20.98
N SER A 175 -2.39 14.21 21.53
CA SER A 175 -1.27 13.32 21.83
C SER A 175 -1.72 11.87 21.72
N LEU A 176 -0.81 10.93 21.46
CA LEU A 176 -1.14 9.51 21.35
C LEU A 176 -1.82 8.98 22.63
N ASN A 177 -1.27 9.35 23.79
CA ASN A 177 -1.63 8.74 25.07
C ASN A 177 -2.62 9.55 25.91
N GLY A 178 -2.97 10.77 25.52
CA GLY A 178 -3.93 11.60 26.25
C GLY A 178 -3.40 12.17 27.57
N GLU A 179 -2.09 12.16 27.74
CA GLU A 179 -1.36 12.47 28.96
C GLU A 179 -1.27 13.97 29.30
N LYS A 180 -1.73 14.84 28.38
CA LYS A 180 -1.61 16.31 28.49
C LYS A 180 -2.95 16.98 28.77
N ASN A 181 -3.78 16.33 29.60
CA ASN A 181 -5.16 16.77 29.89
C ASN A 181 -6.00 16.92 28.60
N ASN A 182 -5.78 16.02 27.65
CA ASN A 182 -6.32 16.04 26.29
C ASN A 182 -6.90 14.67 25.88
N TYR A 183 -7.28 13.83 26.86
CA TYR A 183 -7.57 12.41 26.64
C TYR A 183 -8.58 12.16 25.51
N GLN A 184 -9.69 12.91 25.45
CA GLN A 184 -10.70 12.73 24.41
C GLN A 184 -10.18 12.97 22.97
N PHE A 185 -9.08 13.70 22.81
CA PHE A 185 -8.42 13.96 21.53
C PHE A 185 -7.21 13.02 21.29
N SER A 186 -7.13 11.90 22.00
CA SER A 186 -6.02 10.96 21.91
C SER A 186 -6.33 9.71 21.10
N ALA A 187 -5.27 9.03 20.67
CA ALA A 187 -5.35 7.72 20.03
C ALA A 187 -5.94 6.66 20.99
N ARG A 188 -5.63 6.74 22.30
CA ARG A 188 -6.22 5.86 23.32
C ARG A 188 -7.74 6.03 23.44
N ALA A 189 -8.25 7.26 23.40
CA ALA A 189 -9.70 7.48 23.43
C ALA A 189 -10.40 6.87 22.22
N VAL A 190 -9.73 6.78 21.06
CA VAL A 190 -10.29 6.06 19.90
C VAL A 190 -10.42 4.57 20.19
N ILE A 191 -9.39 3.92 20.74
CA ILE A 191 -9.47 2.51 21.17
C ILE A 191 -10.66 2.30 22.13
N ASP A 192 -10.82 3.20 23.10
CA ASP A 192 -11.92 3.13 24.07
C ASP A 192 -13.29 3.28 23.40
N ARG A 193 -13.42 4.14 22.39
CA ARG A 193 -14.67 4.29 21.62
C ARG A 193 -15.03 3.02 20.88
N TYR A 194 -14.08 2.37 20.19
CA TYR A 194 -14.34 1.09 19.51
C TYR A 194 -14.82 0.03 20.50
N LYS A 195 -14.13 -0.08 21.64
CA LYS A 195 -14.51 -1.01 22.72
C LYS A 195 -15.90 -0.71 23.29
N LYS A 196 -16.20 0.55 23.58
CA LYS A 196 -17.50 0.99 24.12
C LYS A 196 -18.64 0.70 23.15
N GLN A 197 -18.39 0.78 21.85
CA GLN A 197 -19.38 0.52 20.81
C GLN A 197 -19.42 -0.96 20.35
N ASP A 198 -18.65 -1.84 21.01
CA ASP A 198 -18.55 -3.26 20.63
C ASP A 198 -18.19 -3.47 19.15
N MET A 199 -17.30 -2.62 18.62
CA MET A 199 -16.87 -2.68 17.22
C MET A 199 -15.59 -3.50 17.10
N PRO A 200 -15.52 -4.50 16.19
CA PRO A 200 -14.29 -5.24 15.94
C PRO A 200 -13.16 -4.28 15.56
N PHE A 201 -11.96 -4.42 16.14
CA PHE A 201 -10.88 -3.48 15.89
C PHE A 201 -9.53 -4.20 15.88
N GLY A 202 -8.92 -4.32 14.69
CA GLY A 202 -7.70 -5.09 14.53
C GLY A 202 -6.44 -4.29 14.83
N TRP A 203 -6.39 -3.05 14.36
CA TRP A 203 -5.17 -2.26 14.38
C TRP A 203 -5.40 -0.74 14.27
N LEU A 204 -4.51 0.04 14.87
CA LEU A 204 -4.53 1.51 14.87
C LEU A 204 -3.23 2.08 14.31
N LEU A 205 -3.32 2.96 13.30
CA LEU A 205 -2.18 3.73 12.80
C LEU A 205 -2.29 5.18 13.28
N SER A 206 -1.27 5.66 13.99
CA SER A 206 -1.37 6.90 14.79
C SER A 206 -0.56 8.10 14.27
N ASN A 207 0.14 7.97 13.14
CA ASN A 207 1.04 8.98 12.59
C ASN A 207 0.81 9.24 11.09
N ASP A 208 -0.40 9.06 10.56
CA ASP A 208 -0.63 9.16 9.12
C ASP A 208 -0.35 10.58 8.58
N GLY A 209 0.52 10.66 7.57
CA GLY A 209 0.83 11.89 6.86
C GLY A 209 2.04 12.68 7.40
N TYR A 210 2.57 13.54 6.53
CA TYR A 210 3.78 14.31 6.79
C TYR A 210 3.68 15.18 8.04
N GLY A 211 4.77 15.20 8.82
CA GLY A 211 4.89 16.02 10.02
C GLY A 211 4.02 15.58 11.20
N ALA A 212 3.30 14.46 11.10
CA ALA A 212 2.54 13.92 12.22
C ALA A 212 3.49 13.46 13.34
N GLY A 213 4.41 12.55 13.02
CA GLY A 213 5.26 11.89 14.01
C GLY A 213 4.45 11.06 15.02
N TYR A 214 5.14 10.49 16.00
CA TYR A 214 4.53 9.63 17.03
C TYR A 214 4.96 10.00 18.45
N GLY A 215 5.47 11.21 18.64
CA GLY A 215 5.85 11.73 19.95
C GLY A 215 6.18 13.22 19.90
N GLN A 216 6.24 13.83 21.09
CA GLN A 216 6.44 15.28 21.27
C GLN A 216 7.64 15.57 22.17
N THR A 217 8.56 14.61 22.27
CA THR A 217 9.79 14.76 23.06
C THR A 217 10.91 15.31 22.18
N GLU A 218 11.99 15.76 22.82
CA GLU A 218 13.16 16.33 22.13
C GLU A 218 14.07 15.25 21.49
N THR A 219 13.80 13.96 21.75
CA THR A 219 14.66 12.85 21.30
C THR A 219 13.86 11.77 20.57
N LEU A 220 14.51 11.06 19.65
CA LEU A 220 13.89 9.93 18.98
C LEU A 220 13.49 8.84 19.99
N ASP A 221 14.36 8.53 20.96
CA ASP A 221 14.09 7.51 21.98
C ASP A 221 12.89 7.86 22.88
N GLY A 222 12.72 9.14 23.23
CA GLY A 222 11.52 9.59 23.95
C GLY A 222 10.25 9.43 23.11
N ASN A 223 10.34 9.64 21.79
CA ASN A 223 9.21 9.42 20.88
C ASN A 223 8.90 7.93 20.69
N ILE A 224 9.92 7.07 20.61
CA ILE A 224 9.77 5.62 20.61
C ILE A 224 9.10 5.15 21.90
N GLN A 225 9.50 5.69 23.05
CA GLN A 225 8.87 5.37 24.34
C GLN A 225 7.39 5.81 24.37
N ASN A 226 7.07 7.01 23.87
CA ASN A 226 5.67 7.46 23.76
C ASN A 226 4.83 6.53 22.87
N LEU A 227 5.39 6.08 21.74
CA LEU A 227 4.73 5.11 20.86
C LEU A 227 4.56 3.75 21.53
N LYS A 228 5.58 3.27 22.26
CA LYS A 228 5.52 2.02 23.03
C LYS A 228 4.39 2.04 24.05
N GLU A 229 4.20 3.15 24.76
CA GLU A 229 3.10 3.30 25.72
C GLU A 229 1.73 3.20 25.05
N LEU A 230 1.58 3.68 23.82
CA LEU A 230 0.36 3.45 23.04
C LEU A 230 0.24 1.96 22.66
N GLY A 231 1.31 1.35 22.18
CA GLY A 231 1.35 -0.08 21.80
C GLY A 231 0.95 -1.00 22.96
N GLU A 232 1.46 -0.75 24.16
CA GLU A 232 1.10 -1.51 25.36
C GLU A 232 -0.39 -1.33 25.74
N TYR A 233 -0.95 -0.13 25.56
CA TYR A 233 -2.37 0.12 25.80
C TYR A 233 -3.26 -0.56 24.76
N ALA A 234 -2.88 -0.46 23.48
CA ALA A 234 -3.58 -1.10 22.37
C ALA A 234 -3.59 -2.63 22.53
N SER A 235 -2.43 -3.22 22.84
CA SER A 235 -2.30 -4.66 23.05
C SER A 235 -3.17 -5.18 24.18
N LYS A 236 -3.27 -4.45 25.31
CA LYS A 236 -4.21 -4.77 26.41
C LYS A 236 -5.69 -4.76 26.00
N ASN A 237 -6.02 -4.08 24.90
CA ASN A 237 -7.36 -4.05 24.33
C ASN A 237 -7.50 -4.91 23.06
N GLY A 238 -6.52 -5.75 22.75
CA GLY A 238 -6.55 -6.65 21.59
C GLY A 238 -6.34 -5.96 20.24
N VAL A 239 -5.72 -4.78 20.23
CA VAL A 239 -5.47 -3.95 19.05
C VAL A 239 -3.96 -3.87 18.80
N GLU A 240 -3.54 -4.08 17.57
CA GLU A 240 -2.14 -3.87 17.15
C GLU A 240 -1.89 -2.41 16.73
N ILE A 241 -0.64 -1.94 16.80
CA ILE A 241 -0.31 -0.59 16.32
C ILE A 241 0.44 -0.61 14.99
N GLY A 242 0.20 0.44 14.21
CA GLY A 242 0.77 0.65 12.90
C GLY A 242 1.43 2.01 12.74
N LEU A 243 2.32 2.12 11.75
CA LEU A 243 2.90 3.40 11.35
C LEU A 243 2.82 3.61 9.84
N TRP A 244 2.53 4.85 9.47
CA TRP A 244 2.84 5.38 8.16
C TRP A 244 4.37 5.55 8.05
N THR A 245 4.94 5.03 6.97
CA THR A 245 6.38 4.77 6.84
C THR A 245 6.98 5.42 5.59
N GLN A 246 8.03 6.20 5.81
CA GLN A 246 8.75 6.98 4.79
C GLN A 246 9.99 6.23 4.28
N SER A 247 10.64 6.77 3.24
CA SER A 247 11.87 6.21 2.66
C SER A 247 13.09 6.28 3.58
N ASP A 248 13.19 7.31 4.42
CA ASP A 248 14.28 7.45 5.40
C ASP A 248 13.97 6.56 6.62
N LEU A 249 14.24 5.25 6.50
CA LEU A 249 13.89 4.24 7.53
C LEU A 249 14.75 4.28 8.79
N HIS A 250 15.90 4.95 8.74
CA HIS A 250 16.92 4.96 9.79
C HIS A 250 17.28 6.38 10.23
N PRO A 251 17.82 6.55 11.45
CA PRO A 251 18.16 7.86 11.98
C PRO A 251 19.10 8.63 11.05
N LYS A 252 18.84 9.94 10.93
CA LYS A 252 19.57 10.84 10.04
C LYS A 252 19.97 12.09 10.80
N GLU A 253 21.27 12.39 10.79
CA GLU A 253 21.82 13.57 11.45
C GLU A 253 21.21 14.86 10.86
N GLY A 254 20.97 15.85 11.72
CA GLY A 254 20.37 17.13 11.32
C GLY A 254 18.84 17.11 11.15
N VAL A 255 18.18 15.96 11.26
CA VAL A 255 16.71 15.85 11.27
C VAL A 255 16.18 15.97 12.70
N SER A 256 15.10 16.71 12.90
CA SER A 256 14.49 16.86 14.24
C SER A 256 13.88 15.55 14.73
N ALA A 257 13.81 15.34 16.05
CA ALA A 257 13.25 14.13 16.65
C ALA A 257 11.81 13.80 16.20
N LEU A 258 11.01 14.81 15.85
CA LEU A 258 9.66 14.64 15.33
C LEU A 258 9.63 13.93 13.96
N LEU A 259 10.63 14.20 13.12
CA LEU A 259 10.72 13.74 11.74
C LEU A 259 11.69 12.57 11.55
N GLN A 260 12.48 12.23 12.57
CA GLN A 260 13.36 11.07 12.55
C GLN A 260 12.57 9.76 12.61
N ARG A 261 13.15 8.72 12.03
CA ARG A 261 12.62 7.36 12.03
C ARG A 261 13.71 6.38 12.42
N ASP A 262 13.30 5.32 13.08
CA ASP A 262 14.14 4.15 13.31
C ASP A 262 13.23 2.93 13.26
N ILE A 263 13.06 2.39 12.05
CA ILE A 263 12.14 1.28 11.82
C ILE A 263 12.47 0.06 12.69
N VAL A 264 13.74 -0.13 13.06
CA VAL A 264 14.15 -1.23 13.94
C VAL A 264 13.59 -1.01 15.33
N LYS A 265 13.75 0.19 15.91
CA LYS A 265 13.19 0.51 17.24
C LYS A 265 11.66 0.56 17.22
N GLU A 266 11.07 1.07 16.15
CA GLU A 266 9.60 1.11 15.99
C GLU A 266 9.00 -0.31 16.01
N VAL A 267 9.59 -1.25 15.28
CA VAL A 267 9.13 -2.64 15.23
C VAL A 267 9.50 -3.40 16.51
N ARG A 268 10.76 -3.35 16.94
CA ARG A 268 11.30 -4.15 18.04
C ARG A 268 10.89 -3.62 19.40
N ASP A 269 11.05 -2.32 19.63
CA ASP A 269 10.96 -1.72 20.97
C ASP A 269 9.57 -1.15 21.24
N ALA A 270 8.95 -0.50 20.25
CA ALA A 270 7.59 0.04 20.38
C ALA A 270 6.48 -0.96 19.99
N GLY A 271 6.83 -2.06 19.30
CA GLY A 271 5.88 -3.13 19.00
C GLY A 271 5.00 -2.87 17.76
N VAL A 272 5.46 -2.07 16.79
CA VAL A 272 4.72 -1.82 15.55
C VAL A 272 4.57 -3.10 14.73
N ARG A 273 3.34 -3.37 14.25
CA ARG A 273 2.98 -4.57 13.47
C ARG A 273 2.30 -4.28 12.13
N VAL A 274 1.96 -3.02 11.86
CA VAL A 274 1.37 -2.59 10.58
C VAL A 274 2.22 -1.48 9.98
N LEU A 275 2.47 -1.54 8.67
CA LEU A 275 3.14 -0.46 7.96
C LEU A 275 2.28 -0.01 6.79
N LYS A 276 2.07 1.31 6.67
CA LYS A 276 1.48 1.92 5.48
C LYS A 276 2.56 2.72 4.76
N THR A 277 2.87 2.39 3.52
CA THR A 277 3.93 3.07 2.79
C THR A 277 3.53 4.49 2.39
N ASP A 278 4.45 5.42 2.52
CA ASP A 278 4.31 6.78 2.01
C ASP A 278 4.31 6.83 0.47
N VAL A 279 3.39 7.60 -0.11
CA VAL A 279 3.37 7.91 -1.54
C VAL A 279 4.63 8.62 -2.03
N ALA A 280 5.29 9.50 -1.25
CA ALA A 280 6.58 10.05 -1.73
C ALA A 280 7.72 9.03 -1.71
N TRP A 281 7.54 7.89 -1.04
CA TRP A 281 8.50 6.81 -1.06
C TRP A 281 8.23 5.88 -2.25
N VAL A 282 7.03 5.28 -2.32
CA VAL A 282 6.73 4.27 -3.34
C VAL A 282 6.20 4.86 -4.64
N GLY A 283 5.79 6.13 -4.64
CA GLY A 283 5.04 6.73 -5.75
C GLY A 283 5.84 7.09 -6.99
N ALA A 284 7.16 6.89 -6.99
CA ALA A 284 7.92 6.77 -8.24
C ALA A 284 7.56 5.48 -9.01
N GLY A 285 6.97 4.49 -8.33
CA GLY A 285 6.46 3.23 -8.87
C GLY A 285 7.56 2.25 -9.27
N TYR A 286 7.15 1.20 -9.97
CA TYR A 286 8.06 0.22 -10.59
C TYR A 286 9.01 -0.40 -9.55
N SER A 287 10.32 -0.23 -9.72
CA SER A 287 11.34 -0.78 -8.81
C SER A 287 11.35 -0.09 -7.45
N PHE A 288 10.95 1.18 -7.34
CA PHE A 288 10.93 1.90 -6.07
C PHE A 288 9.92 1.30 -5.11
N GLY A 289 8.68 1.09 -5.57
CA GLY A 289 7.63 0.45 -4.78
C GLY A 289 8.03 -0.96 -4.34
N LEU A 290 8.50 -1.80 -5.26
CA LEU A 290 8.88 -3.18 -4.96
C LEU A 290 10.09 -3.28 -4.01
N ASN A 291 11.12 -2.47 -4.20
CA ASN A 291 12.28 -2.46 -3.33
C ASN A 291 11.91 -1.96 -1.92
N GLY A 292 11.08 -0.92 -1.84
CA GLY A 292 10.64 -0.36 -0.57
C GLY A 292 9.91 -1.39 0.30
N VAL A 293 8.90 -2.07 -0.24
CA VAL A 293 8.14 -3.08 0.52
C VAL A 293 8.97 -4.33 0.85
N ALA A 294 9.97 -4.67 0.03
CA ALA A 294 10.84 -5.81 0.30
C ALA A 294 11.71 -5.58 1.55
N ASP A 295 12.26 -4.37 1.69
CA ASP A 295 13.13 -3.99 2.81
C ASP A 295 12.35 -4.01 4.14
N VAL A 296 11.23 -3.29 4.21
CA VAL A 296 10.42 -3.27 5.43
C VAL A 296 9.74 -4.62 5.73
N GLY A 297 9.45 -5.42 4.72
CA GLY A 297 8.96 -6.80 4.90
C GLY A 297 9.99 -7.68 5.61
N HIS A 298 11.26 -7.53 5.27
CA HIS A 298 12.35 -8.23 5.95
C HIS A 298 12.53 -7.73 7.39
N ILE A 299 12.54 -6.41 7.61
CA ILE A 299 12.71 -5.80 8.93
C ILE A 299 11.59 -6.21 9.88
N MET A 300 10.33 -6.19 9.43
CA MET A 300 9.18 -6.61 10.24
C MET A 300 9.32 -8.06 10.72
N SER A 301 9.77 -8.96 9.83
CA SER A 301 9.94 -10.37 10.18
C SER A 301 11.13 -10.56 11.13
N TYR A 302 12.28 -9.99 10.80
CA TYR A 302 13.53 -10.22 11.52
C TYR A 302 13.58 -9.55 12.89
N TYR A 303 13.12 -8.30 13.00
CA TYR A 303 13.13 -7.53 14.25
C TYR A 303 11.81 -7.57 15.01
N GLY A 304 10.71 -8.00 14.36
CA GLY A 304 9.37 -8.05 14.94
C GLY A 304 9.00 -9.38 15.57
N ASN A 305 10.00 -10.17 16.03
CA ASN A 305 9.78 -11.46 16.68
C ASN A 305 9.01 -12.45 15.77
N ASP A 306 9.50 -12.63 14.54
CA ASP A 306 8.91 -13.49 13.50
C ASP A 306 7.46 -13.14 13.13
N ALA A 307 7.05 -11.88 13.38
CA ALA A 307 5.75 -11.38 12.94
C ALA A 307 5.65 -11.44 11.41
N ARG A 308 4.51 -11.95 10.91
CA ARG A 308 4.22 -11.89 9.48
C ARG A 308 4.06 -10.42 9.06
N PRO A 309 4.66 -10.00 7.93
CA PRO A 309 4.46 -8.64 7.44
C PRO A 309 2.97 -8.34 7.20
N PHE A 310 2.53 -7.20 7.72
CA PHE A 310 1.28 -6.57 7.31
C PHE A 310 1.57 -5.17 6.79
N ILE A 311 1.83 -5.11 5.49
CA ILE A 311 2.19 -3.88 4.78
C ILE A 311 1.05 -3.55 3.83
N ILE A 312 0.57 -2.31 3.92
CA ILE A 312 -0.42 -1.73 3.01
C ILE A 312 0.32 -0.75 2.12
N SER A 313 0.31 -1.01 0.82
CA SER A 313 1.03 -0.23 -0.18
C SER A 313 0.10 0.14 -1.33
N LEU A 314 0.64 0.94 -2.24
CA LEU A 314 0.08 1.29 -3.54
C LEU A 314 1.26 1.42 -4.53
N ASP A 315 0.99 1.74 -5.79
CA ASP A 315 2.03 1.97 -6.81
C ASP A 315 2.99 0.76 -6.99
N GLY A 316 2.44 -0.45 -6.89
CA GLY A 316 3.18 -1.70 -6.94
C GLY A 316 3.64 -2.11 -8.35
N TRP A 317 4.15 -3.34 -8.43
CA TRP A 317 4.58 -4.00 -9.65
C TRP A 317 4.49 -5.53 -9.51
N ALA A 318 4.91 -6.29 -10.51
CA ALA A 318 5.00 -7.74 -10.40
C ALA A 318 5.92 -8.14 -9.23
N GLY A 319 5.39 -8.93 -8.29
CA GLY A 319 6.10 -9.37 -7.09
C GLY A 319 5.73 -8.63 -5.80
N THR A 320 5.01 -7.50 -5.87
CA THR A 320 4.60 -6.76 -4.67
C THR A 320 3.79 -7.61 -3.69
N GLN A 321 2.96 -8.54 -4.21
CA GLN A 321 2.08 -9.39 -3.41
C GLN A 321 2.81 -10.24 -2.36
N ARG A 322 4.10 -10.53 -2.56
CA ARG A 322 4.90 -11.36 -1.63
C ARG A 322 5.32 -10.62 -0.36
N TYR A 323 5.10 -9.30 -0.33
CA TYR A 323 5.46 -8.43 0.80
C TYR A 323 4.28 -7.60 1.32
N ALA A 324 3.43 -7.10 0.42
CA ALA A 324 2.40 -6.12 0.75
C ALA A 324 1.05 -6.41 0.07
N GLY A 325 -0.03 -6.01 0.73
CA GLY A 325 -1.34 -5.85 0.11
C GLY A 325 -1.46 -4.47 -0.56
N ILE A 326 -2.29 -4.41 -1.61
CA ILE A 326 -2.74 -3.17 -2.27
C ILE A 326 -4.20 -2.98 -1.94
#